data_AF-A0AAD4BQ27-F1
#
_entry.id   AF-A0AAD4BQ27-F1
#
_cell.length_a   1.000
_cell.length_b   1.000
_cell.length_c   1.000
_cell.angle_alpha   90.00
_cell.angle_beta   90.00
_cell.angle_gamma   90.00
#
_symmetry.space_group_name_H-M   'P 1'
#
loop_
_entity.id
_entity.type
_entity.pdbx_description
1 polymer ?
#
loop_
_entity_poly.entity_id
_entity_poly.type
_entity_poly.pdbx_seq_one_letter_code
_entity_poly.pdbx_strand_id
1 'polypeptide(L)'
;PPFSGLRRFADGRGFNQWTGDDSKALMKVYLNAVEGYIPDNMMRTFRAFLEFCYIARHNIITEDMLKDLGDTLERFHEYREIFIATNVRSNFVLPRQHTMKHYPELIRLFGAPNGLCLSITESKHIKAVKRPYQRSNKFNALKQMLLTNQRIDKLAASLVDFTARGML
;
A
#
# COMPACT_ATOMS: atom_id res chain seq x y z
N PRO A 1 7.52 -26.00 4.95
CA PRO A 1 7.68 -25.47 3.58
C PRO A 1 8.79 -24.41 3.54
N PRO A 2 9.65 -24.34 2.51
CA PRO A 2 10.71 -23.35 2.47
C PRO A 2 10.04 -21.97 2.35
N PHE A 3 10.10 -21.21 3.44
CA PHE A 3 9.52 -19.88 3.68
C PHE A 3 7.98 -19.78 3.67
N SER A 4 7.36 -19.93 4.85
CA SER A 4 5.95 -19.58 5.07
C SER A 4 5.72 -18.07 4.89
N GLY A 5 4.73 -17.69 4.09
CA GLY A 5 4.32 -16.29 3.90
C GLY A 5 4.89 -15.57 2.66
N LEU A 6 5.71 -16.25 1.85
CA LEU A 6 6.05 -15.79 0.51
C LEU A 6 4.96 -16.22 -0.50
N ARG A 7 4.49 -15.26 -1.29
CA ARG A 7 3.51 -15.55 -2.34
C ARG A 7 4.22 -16.09 -3.58
N ARG A 8 3.68 -17.17 -4.14
CA ARG A 8 4.11 -17.67 -5.46
C ARG A 8 3.37 -16.90 -6.55
N PHE A 9 4.12 -16.45 -7.55
CA PHE A 9 3.59 -15.79 -8.74
C PHE A 9 3.57 -16.79 -9.89
N ALA A 10 2.51 -17.60 -9.99
CA ALA A 10 2.39 -18.67 -11.00
C ALA A 10 2.49 -18.12 -12.44
N ASP A 11 1.87 -16.97 -12.69
CA ASP A 11 1.88 -16.28 -14.00
C ASP A 11 3.02 -15.24 -14.13
N GLY A 12 3.98 -15.24 -13.20
CA GLY A 12 5.09 -14.29 -13.18
C GLY A 12 4.62 -12.84 -13.11
N ARG A 13 4.77 -12.10 -14.23
CA ARG A 13 4.41 -10.67 -14.36
C ARG A 13 3.14 -10.41 -15.17
N GLY A 14 2.47 -11.45 -15.67
CA GLY A 14 1.36 -11.36 -16.63
C GLY A 14 0.01 -10.94 -16.05
N PHE A 15 -0.02 -10.13 -14.98
CA PHE A 15 -1.27 -9.72 -14.36
C PHE A 15 -1.94 -8.57 -15.14
N ASN A 16 -3.19 -8.76 -15.56
CA ASN A 16 -4.01 -7.71 -16.16
C ASN A 16 -4.30 -6.55 -15.19
N GLN A 17 -4.34 -6.85 -13.88
CA GLN A 17 -4.54 -5.85 -12.84
C GLN A 17 -3.68 -6.18 -11.61
N TRP A 18 -2.90 -5.21 -11.17
CA TRP A 18 -2.11 -5.31 -9.95
C TRP A 18 -2.90 -4.77 -8.75
N THR A 19 -3.00 -5.56 -7.68
CA THR A 19 -3.54 -5.11 -6.40
C THR A 19 -2.44 -4.60 -5.47
N GLY A 20 -2.83 -3.92 -4.39
CA GLY A 20 -1.90 -3.52 -3.33
C GLY A 20 -1.21 -4.71 -2.67
N ASP A 21 -1.90 -5.85 -2.55
CA ASP A 21 -1.33 -7.05 -1.95
C ASP A 21 -0.37 -7.78 -2.91
N ASP A 22 -0.63 -7.75 -4.21
CA ASP A 22 0.35 -8.22 -5.22
C ASP A 22 1.63 -7.39 -5.14
N SER A 23 1.50 -6.06 -5.07
CA SER A 23 2.65 -5.16 -4.98
C SER A 23 3.47 -5.41 -3.70
N LYS A 24 2.81 -5.55 -2.54
CA LYS A 24 3.49 -5.88 -1.27
C LYS A 24 4.16 -7.25 -1.29
N ALA A 25 3.55 -8.24 -1.94
CA ALA A 25 4.14 -9.56 -2.09
C ALA A 25 5.39 -9.50 -2.98
N LEU A 26 5.34 -8.72 -4.06
CA LEU A 26 6.47 -8.54 -4.98
C LEU A 26 7.64 -7.88 -4.27
N MET A 27 7.40 -6.82 -3.48
CA MET A 27 8.43 -6.13 -2.71
C MET A 27 9.28 -7.08 -1.83
N LYS A 28 8.71 -8.19 -1.34
CA LYS A 28 9.41 -9.15 -0.48
C LYS A 28 10.37 -10.08 -1.22
N VAL A 29 10.13 -10.34 -2.50
CA VAL A 29 10.87 -11.34 -3.29
C VAL A 29 11.72 -10.72 -4.39
N TYR A 30 11.44 -9.47 -4.77
CA TYR A 30 11.95 -8.87 -6.00
C TYR A 30 13.48 -8.83 -6.06
N LEU A 31 14.17 -8.37 -5.02
CA LEU A 31 15.63 -8.26 -5.01
C LEU A 31 16.30 -9.61 -5.25
N ASN A 32 15.92 -10.63 -4.47
CA ASN A 32 16.48 -11.96 -4.60
C ASN A 32 16.13 -12.61 -5.95
N ALA A 33 14.99 -12.26 -6.53
CA ALA A 33 14.55 -12.81 -7.81
C ALA A 33 15.34 -12.27 -9.02
N VAL A 34 15.95 -11.09 -8.90
CA VAL A 34 16.69 -10.43 -9.99
C VAL A 34 18.19 -10.35 -9.73
N GLU A 35 18.66 -10.84 -8.59
CA GLU A 35 20.07 -10.92 -8.24
C GLU A 35 20.86 -11.70 -9.30
N GLY A 36 21.99 -11.13 -9.74
CA GLY A 36 22.83 -11.72 -10.80
C GLY A 36 22.28 -11.56 -12.23
N TYR A 37 21.05 -11.10 -12.42
CA TYR A 37 20.44 -10.89 -13.74
C TYR A 37 20.48 -9.44 -14.22
N ILE A 38 20.65 -8.48 -13.31
CA ILE A 38 20.66 -7.04 -13.61
C ILE A 38 21.94 -6.38 -13.08
N PRO A 39 22.36 -5.23 -13.65
CA PRO A 39 23.50 -4.47 -13.14
C PRO A 39 23.35 -4.09 -11.66
N ASP A 40 24.47 -4.06 -10.94
CA ASP A 40 24.51 -3.74 -9.51
C ASP A 40 23.83 -2.41 -9.17
N ASN A 41 23.99 -1.38 -10.00
CA ASN A 41 23.34 -0.09 -9.76
C ASN A 41 21.82 -0.16 -9.90
N MET A 42 21.27 -1.05 -10.74
CA MET A 42 19.82 -1.30 -10.77
C MET A 42 19.37 -1.98 -9.47
N MET A 43 20.12 -2.98 -9.00
CA MET A 43 19.88 -3.61 -7.69
C MET A 43 19.88 -2.58 -6.56
N ARG A 44 20.89 -1.71 -6.51
CA ARG A 44 20.99 -0.62 -5.52
C ARG A 44 19.82 0.35 -5.62
N THR A 45 19.37 0.68 -6.83
CA THR A 45 18.19 1.53 -7.02
C THR A 45 16.93 0.90 -6.44
N PHE A 46 16.67 -0.38 -6.74
CA PHE A 46 15.52 -1.09 -6.20
C PHE A 46 15.60 -1.22 -4.69
N ARG A 47 16.79 -1.50 -4.14
CA ARG A 47 17.01 -1.56 -2.71
C ARG A 47 16.70 -0.23 -2.03
N ALA A 48 17.25 0.88 -2.52
CA ALA A 48 16.99 2.21 -1.97
C ALA A 48 15.50 2.58 -2.04
N PHE A 49 14.83 2.27 -3.16
CA PHE A 49 13.39 2.48 -3.30
C PHE A 49 12.57 1.65 -2.30
N LEU A 50 12.90 0.37 -2.13
CA LEU A 50 12.21 -0.51 -1.18
C LEU A 50 12.44 -0.05 0.25
N GLU A 51 13.67 0.30 0.62
CA GLU A 51 14.01 0.88 1.94
C GLU A 51 13.17 2.13 2.21
N PHE A 52 13.10 3.07 1.27
CA PHE A 52 12.22 4.24 1.37
C PHE A 52 10.75 3.85 1.61
N CYS A 53 10.21 2.90 0.83
CA CYS A 53 8.84 2.43 0.99
C CYS A 53 8.59 1.76 2.34
N TYR A 54 9.57 1.06 2.92
CA TYR A 54 9.44 0.46 4.24
C TYR A 54 9.42 1.53 5.33
N ILE A 55 10.33 2.50 5.30
CA ILE A 55 10.39 3.62 6.27
C ILE A 55 9.07 4.41 6.25
N ALA A 56 8.61 4.82 5.05
CA ALA A 56 7.37 5.58 4.88
C ALA A 56 6.10 4.84 5.36
N ARG A 57 6.19 3.52 5.57
CA ARG A 57 5.09 2.67 6.04
C ARG A 57 5.16 2.36 7.54
N HIS A 58 6.08 2.93 8.30
CA HIS A 58 6.04 2.81 9.76
C HIS A 58 4.83 3.55 10.33
N ASN A 59 4.27 3.01 11.42
CA ASN A 59 3.17 3.65 12.14
C ASN A 59 3.64 4.85 12.96
N ILE A 60 4.91 4.85 13.36
CA ILE A 60 5.57 5.91 14.11
C ILE A 60 6.86 6.18 13.36
N ILE A 61 7.07 7.45 12.98
CA ILE A 61 8.26 7.89 12.26
C ILE A 61 8.96 8.91 13.16
N THR A 62 10.20 8.62 13.54
CA THR A 62 11.04 9.52 14.35
C THR A 62 11.85 10.46 13.45
N GLU A 63 12.47 11.49 14.03
CA GLU A 63 13.36 12.38 13.24
C GLU A 63 14.57 11.63 12.67
N ASP A 64 15.09 10.61 13.35
CA ASP A 64 16.17 9.79 12.78
C ASP A 64 15.68 8.96 11.58
N MET A 65 14.46 8.41 11.65
CA MET A 65 13.85 7.76 10.49
C MET A 65 13.58 8.74 9.34
N LEU A 66 13.34 10.02 9.63
CA LEU A 66 13.22 11.05 8.58
C LEU A 66 14.56 11.36 7.91
N LYS A 67 15.67 11.30 8.65
CA LYS A 67 17.02 11.36 8.07
C LYS A 67 17.27 10.14 7.18
N ASP A 68 17.00 8.93 7.69
CA ASP A 68 17.11 7.69 6.91
C ASP A 68 16.24 7.73 5.63
N LEU A 69 15.05 8.32 5.71
CA LEU A 69 14.16 8.52 4.57
C LEU A 69 14.75 9.48 3.53
N GLY A 70 15.45 10.52 3.98
CA GLY A 70 16.21 11.43 3.11
C GLY A 70 17.37 10.72 2.43
N ASP A 71 18.20 10.01 3.21
CA ASP A 71 19.37 9.29 2.72
C ASP A 71 18.99 8.18 1.71
N THR A 72 17.89 7.47 1.97
CA THR A 72 17.35 6.48 1.01
C THR A 72 16.88 7.14 -0.29
N LEU A 73 16.28 8.34 -0.22
CA LEU A 73 15.85 9.08 -1.40
C LEU A 73 17.03 9.59 -2.22
N GLU A 74 18.08 10.10 -1.58
CA GLU A 74 19.31 10.53 -2.26
C GLU A 74 19.97 9.36 -2.98
N ARG A 75 20.17 8.24 -2.30
CA ARG A 75 20.68 7.00 -2.92
C ARG A 75 19.81 6.54 -4.08
N PHE A 76 18.48 6.61 -3.94
CA PHE A 76 17.57 6.27 -5.03
C PHE A 76 17.77 7.17 -6.26
N HIS A 77 17.93 8.49 -6.06
CA HIS A 77 18.19 9.43 -7.13
C HIS A 77 19.57 9.26 -7.77
N GLU A 78 20.59 8.92 -6.99
CA GLU A 78 21.93 8.62 -7.50
C GLU A 78 21.91 7.37 -8.39
N TYR A 79 21.40 6.25 -7.87
CA TYR A 79 21.50 4.98 -8.58
C TYR A 79 20.55 4.86 -9.76
N ARG A 80 19.38 5.53 -9.74
CA ARG A 80 18.38 5.39 -10.83
C ARG A 80 18.91 5.83 -12.19
N GLU A 81 19.92 6.68 -12.24
CA GLU A 81 20.54 7.14 -13.49
C GLU A 81 21.06 5.97 -14.36
N ILE A 82 21.31 4.80 -13.75
CA ILE A 82 21.60 3.58 -14.49
C ILE A 82 20.52 3.24 -15.53
N PHE A 83 19.24 3.51 -15.26
CA PHE A 83 18.17 3.24 -16.20
C PHE A 83 18.23 4.15 -17.44
N ILE A 84 18.82 5.34 -17.32
CA ILE A 84 19.13 6.19 -18.48
C ILE A 84 20.37 5.66 -19.18
N ALA A 85 21.44 5.35 -18.44
CA ALA A 85 22.69 4.84 -19.00
C ALA A 85 22.50 3.53 -19.81
N THR A 86 21.58 2.65 -19.39
CA THR A 86 21.25 1.42 -20.11
C THR A 86 20.12 1.58 -21.12
N ASN A 87 19.69 2.80 -21.43
CA ASN A 87 18.58 3.12 -22.34
C ASN A 87 17.24 2.45 -21.99
N VAL A 88 17.03 2.07 -20.73
CA VAL A 88 15.74 1.54 -20.25
C VAL A 88 14.71 2.66 -20.15
N ARG A 89 15.16 3.90 -19.91
CA ARG A 89 14.30 5.07 -19.76
C ARG A 89 14.99 6.33 -20.28
N SER A 90 14.21 7.29 -20.78
CA SER A 90 14.73 8.58 -21.27
C SER A 90 14.77 9.69 -20.21
N ASN A 91 13.85 9.69 -19.23
CA ASN A 91 13.81 10.68 -18.14
C ASN A 91 12.99 10.17 -16.94
N PHE A 92 13.07 10.88 -15.82
CA PHE A 92 12.32 10.58 -14.58
C PHE A 92 11.15 11.54 -14.33
N VAL A 93 10.40 11.92 -15.37
CA VAL A 93 9.16 12.72 -15.22
C VAL A 93 8.01 11.81 -14.80
N LEU A 94 8.12 11.25 -13.59
CA LEU A 94 7.13 10.37 -12.99
C LEU A 94 6.51 11.05 -11.77
N PRO A 95 5.21 11.43 -11.82
CA PRO A 95 4.57 12.13 -10.70
C PRO A 95 4.75 11.43 -9.36
N ARG A 96 4.59 10.10 -9.32
CA ARG A 96 4.74 9.33 -8.06
C ARG A 96 6.16 9.32 -7.50
N GLN A 97 7.17 9.29 -8.35
CA GLN A 97 8.56 9.40 -7.91
C GLN A 97 8.89 10.83 -7.48
N HIS A 98 8.35 11.82 -8.19
CA HIS A 98 8.51 13.23 -7.81
C HIS A 98 7.92 13.51 -6.42
N THR A 99 6.77 12.93 -6.08
CA THR A 99 6.15 13.11 -4.76
C THR A 99 7.05 12.67 -3.60
N MET A 100 7.96 11.71 -3.82
CA MET A 100 8.83 11.17 -2.76
C MET A 100 9.64 12.26 -2.04
N LYS A 101 10.08 13.31 -2.76
CA LYS A 101 10.84 14.43 -2.17
C LYS A 101 10.05 15.23 -1.13
N HIS A 102 8.73 15.18 -1.18
CA HIS A 102 7.85 15.88 -0.26
C HIS A 102 7.52 15.07 0.99
N TYR A 103 7.84 13.76 1.04
CA TYR A 103 7.50 12.93 2.19
C TYR A 103 8.05 13.46 3.51
N PRO A 104 9.32 13.89 3.62
CA PRO A 104 9.84 14.37 4.90
C PRO A 104 9.07 15.58 5.46
N GLU A 105 8.72 16.53 4.59
CA GLU A 105 7.91 17.70 4.98
C GLU A 105 6.48 17.30 5.34
N LEU A 106 5.83 16.49 4.50
CA LEU A 106 4.46 16.03 4.72
C LEU A 106 4.32 15.20 5.99
N ILE A 107 5.31 14.38 6.33
CA ILE A 107 5.30 13.57 7.57
C ILE A 107 5.41 14.48 8.80
N ARG A 108 6.20 15.55 8.76
CA ARG A 108 6.27 16.52 9.87
C ARG A 108 4.97 17.28 10.05
N LEU A 109 4.31 17.65 8.96
CA LEU A 109 3.06 18.43 8.98
C LEU A 109 1.84 17.58 9.36
N PHE A 110 1.78 16.34 8.89
CA PHE A 110 0.55 15.54 8.94
C PHE A 110 0.70 14.18 9.67
N GLY A 111 1.92 13.85 10.11
CA GLY A 111 2.22 12.58 10.76
C GLY A 111 2.42 11.41 9.79
N ALA A 112 2.42 10.19 10.33
CA ALA A 112 2.73 8.99 9.57
C ALA A 112 1.71 8.74 8.42
N PRO A 113 2.16 8.41 7.19
CA PRO A 113 1.28 8.30 6.02
C PRO A 113 0.17 7.25 6.16
N ASN A 114 0.41 6.20 6.95
CA ASN A 114 -0.58 5.14 7.20
C ASN A 114 -1.88 5.67 7.81
N GLY A 115 -1.82 6.75 8.59
CA GLY A 115 -3.00 7.36 9.22
C GLY A 115 -3.88 8.16 8.25
N LEU A 116 -3.37 8.48 7.05
CA LEU A 116 -4.02 9.34 6.07
C LEU A 116 -4.24 8.65 4.71
N CYS A 117 -3.91 7.36 4.63
CA CYS A 117 -3.99 6.61 3.39
C CYS A 117 -5.44 6.30 2.99
N LEU A 118 -5.71 6.31 1.69
CA LEU A 118 -6.99 5.89 1.09
C LEU A 118 -7.40 4.46 1.45
N SER A 119 -6.49 3.61 1.95
CA SER A 119 -6.83 2.28 2.46
C SER A 119 -7.90 2.31 3.57
N ILE A 120 -7.95 3.41 4.36
CA ILE A 120 -8.97 3.60 5.40
C ILE A 120 -10.36 3.72 4.78
N THR A 121 -10.50 4.60 3.78
CA THR A 121 -11.78 4.83 3.10
C THR A 121 -12.14 3.65 2.20
N GLU A 122 -11.16 3.00 1.56
CA GLU A 122 -11.37 1.79 0.77
C GLU A 122 -11.89 0.63 1.64
N SER A 123 -11.33 0.43 2.84
CA SER A 123 -11.80 -0.57 3.80
C SER A 123 -13.25 -0.31 4.23
N LYS A 124 -13.61 0.96 4.47
CA LYS A 124 -15.00 1.36 4.75
C LYS A 124 -15.91 1.13 3.54
N HIS A 125 -15.45 1.45 2.32
CA HIS A 125 -16.18 1.23 1.08
C HIS A 125 -16.49 -0.27 0.84
N ILE A 126 -15.59 -1.18 1.21
CA ILE A 126 -15.88 -2.63 1.16
C ILE A 126 -17.10 -2.96 2.03
N LYS A 127 -17.13 -2.46 3.27
CA LYS A 127 -18.20 -2.77 4.23
C LYS A 127 -19.52 -2.07 3.89
N ALA A 128 -19.47 -0.79 3.50
CA ALA A 128 -20.65 0.03 3.27
C ALA A 128 -21.22 -0.08 1.84
N VAL A 129 -20.41 -0.49 0.87
CA VAL A 129 -20.82 -0.51 -0.56
C VAL A 129 -20.68 -1.90 -1.16
N LYS A 130 -19.47 -2.46 -1.22
CA LYS A 130 -19.25 -3.74 -1.95
C LYS A 130 -20.05 -4.90 -1.36
N ARG A 131 -20.01 -5.09 -0.03
CA ARG A 131 -20.74 -6.18 0.64
C ARG A 131 -22.27 -6.03 0.53
N PRO A 132 -22.87 -4.85 0.81
CA PRO A 132 -24.31 -4.65 0.60
C PRO A 132 -24.73 -4.82 -0.85
N TYR A 133 -23.94 -4.34 -1.81
CA TYR A 133 -24.22 -4.51 -3.23
C TYR A 133 -24.24 -6.00 -3.61
N GLN A 134 -23.25 -6.78 -3.17
CA GLN A 134 -23.20 -8.24 -3.38
C GLN A 134 -24.40 -8.97 -2.78
N ARG A 135 -24.93 -8.50 -1.64
CA ARG A 135 -26.13 -9.07 -0.99
C ARG A 135 -27.45 -8.64 -1.64
N SER A 136 -27.45 -7.57 -2.42
CA SER A 136 -28.63 -7.06 -3.10
C SER A 136 -28.99 -7.92 -4.30
N ASN A 137 -30.24 -7.84 -4.76
CA ASN A 137 -30.65 -8.44 -6.02
C ASN A 137 -30.22 -7.63 -7.26
N LYS A 138 -29.41 -6.57 -7.08
CA LYS A 138 -28.90 -5.64 -8.10
C LYS A 138 -29.95 -4.79 -8.83
N PHE A 139 -31.24 -4.96 -8.55
CA PHE A 139 -32.32 -4.12 -9.06
C PHE A 139 -32.65 -2.99 -8.08
N ASN A 140 -32.53 -1.73 -8.49
CA ASN A 140 -32.65 -0.58 -7.57
C ASN A 140 -31.78 -0.74 -6.31
N ALA A 141 -30.54 -1.21 -6.51
CA ALA A 141 -29.64 -1.69 -5.47
C ALA A 141 -29.35 -0.66 -4.37
N LEU A 142 -29.31 0.63 -4.70
CA LEU A 142 -28.99 1.70 -3.74
C LEU A 142 -29.92 1.67 -2.52
N LYS A 143 -31.24 1.58 -2.74
CA LYS A 143 -32.21 1.52 -1.63
C LYS A 143 -31.96 0.31 -0.74
N GLN A 144 -31.65 -0.85 -1.34
CA GLN A 144 -31.36 -2.08 -0.60
C GLN A 144 -30.06 -1.99 0.19
N MET A 145 -29.03 -1.36 -0.38
CA MET A 145 -27.75 -1.13 0.27
C MET A 145 -27.90 -0.22 1.49
N LEU A 146 -28.65 0.89 1.33
CA LEU A 146 -28.94 1.82 2.42
C LEU A 146 -29.70 1.14 3.57
N LEU A 147 -30.75 0.37 3.25
CA LEU A 147 -31.49 -0.40 4.25
C LEU A 147 -30.63 -1.46 4.94
N THR A 148 -29.73 -2.11 4.20
CA THR A 148 -28.80 -3.10 4.75
C THR A 148 -27.82 -2.46 5.74
N ASN A 149 -27.22 -1.32 5.37
CA ASN A 149 -26.34 -0.57 6.25
C ASN A 149 -27.08 -0.13 7.51
N GLN A 150 -28.27 0.46 7.36
CA GLN A 150 -29.10 0.88 8.50
C GLN A 150 -29.40 -0.27 9.47
N ARG A 151 -29.71 -1.47 8.95
CA ARG A 151 -29.97 -2.66 9.78
C ARG A 151 -28.72 -3.11 10.53
N ILE A 152 -27.57 -3.15 9.86
CA ILE A 152 -26.29 -3.53 10.48
C ILE A 152 -25.92 -2.54 11.58
N ASP A 153 -26.08 -1.24 11.34
CA ASP A 153 -25.77 -0.21 12.33
C ASP A 153 -26.68 -0.31 13.56
N LYS A 154 -27.98 -0.54 13.36
CA LYS A 154 -28.93 -0.79 14.46
C LYS A 154 -28.58 -2.02 15.27
N LEU A 155 -28.22 -3.13 14.62
CA LEU A 155 -27.81 -4.35 15.32
C LEU A 155 -26.52 -4.12 16.13
N ALA A 156 -25.54 -3.40 15.56
CA ALA A 156 -24.31 -3.06 16.27
C ALA A 156 -24.59 -2.20 17.51
N ALA A 157 -25.49 -1.21 17.41
CA ALA A 157 -25.91 -0.39 18.55
C ALA A 157 -26.64 -1.21 19.63
N SER A 158 -27.55 -2.11 19.23
CA SER A 158 -28.26 -3.00 20.15
C SER A 158 -27.32 -3.96 20.88
N LEU A 159 -26.30 -4.50 20.21
CA LEU A 159 -25.29 -5.35 20.85
C LEU A 159 -24.54 -4.61 21.97
N VAL A 160 -24.17 -3.34 21.75
CA VAL A 160 -23.50 -2.51 22.76
C VAL A 160 -24.43 -2.26 23.96
N ASP A 161 -25.69 -1.90 23.71
CA ASP A 161 -26.69 -1.67 24.77
C ASP A 161 -26.96 -2.94 25.60
N PHE A 162 -27.15 -4.09 24.95
CA PHE A 162 -27.40 -5.36 25.65
C PHE A 162 -26.20 -5.85 26.45
N THR A 163 -24.98 -5.68 25.92
CA THR A 163 -23.75 -6.00 26.66
C THR A 163 -23.62 -5.12 27.91
N ALA A 164 -23.89 -3.81 27.81
CA ALA A 164 -23.86 -2.89 28.94
C ALA A 164 -24.89 -3.22 30.03
N ARG A 165 -25.99 -3.89 29.67
CA ARG A 165 -27.03 -4.36 30.59
C ARG A 165 -26.82 -5.79 31.11
N GLY A 166 -25.76 -6.49 30.69
CA GLY A 166 -25.51 -7.88 31.07
C GLY A 166 -26.51 -8.89 30.50
N MET A 167 -27.12 -8.58 29.34
CA MET A 167 -28.09 -9.44 28.66
C MET A 167 -27.46 -10.39 27.63
N LEU A 168 -26.14 -10.32 27.45
CA LEU A 168 -25.29 -11.13 26.58
C LEU A 168 -23.97 -11.39 27.29
#